data_AF-A0A7W0WBB0-F1
#
_entry.id   AF-A0A7W0WBB0-F1
#
_cell.length_a   1.000
_cell.length_b   1.000
_cell.length_c   1.000
_cell.angle_alpha   90.00
_cell.angle_beta   90.00
_cell.angle_gamma   90.00
#
_symmetry.space_group_name_H-M   'P 1'
#
loop_
_entity.id
_entity.type
_entity.pdbx_description
1 polymer ?
#
loop_
_entity_poly.entity_id
_entity_poly.type
_entity_poly.pdbx_seq_one_letter_code
_entity_poly.pdbx_strand_id
1 'polypeptide(L)'
;MRRAALMRTVLLAVLLLTGCGTSETVPVPSARAAEQQRVALGWRESYPSTGERIRFAVEELDVRAEGWSVGIAVTNATRSSFELGVNRAQLTFGLMLFATGDLDELEEASRTGRLPTVRLAATMKPPPPNVLAPGATWRATLAGPGSLADGSYVRVTFGPLRAVGEPPQGMQPVLVWITDRSHKL
;
A
#
# COMPACT_ATOMS: atom_id res chain seq x y z
N MET A 1 29.42 -84.60 5.49
CA MET A 1 28.72 -83.96 6.63
C MET A 1 28.28 -82.56 6.22
N ARG A 2 26.96 -82.38 6.02
CA ARG A 2 26.09 -81.19 6.27
C ARG A 2 26.74 -79.79 6.27
N ARG A 3 26.39 -78.92 5.29
CA ARG A 3 25.41 -77.78 5.34
C ARG A 3 26.20 -76.46 5.23
N ALA A 4 25.79 -75.34 4.63
CA ALA A 4 24.59 -74.89 3.93
C ALA A 4 24.95 -73.65 3.09
N ALA A 5 24.11 -73.33 2.11
CA ALA A 5 24.20 -72.19 1.19
C ALA A 5 23.74 -70.85 1.81
N LEU A 6 24.21 -69.72 1.27
CA LEU A 6 23.58 -68.38 1.31
C LEU A 6 24.33 -67.51 0.26
N MET A 7 23.84 -67.24 -0.95
CA MET A 7 22.65 -66.49 -1.41
C MET A 7 22.77 -64.96 -1.25
N ARG A 8 23.01 -64.31 -2.41
CA ARG A 8 22.58 -62.97 -2.90
C ARG A 8 22.67 -61.74 -1.97
N THR A 9 23.20 -60.63 -2.49
CA THR A 9 22.48 -59.33 -2.59
C THR A 9 23.23 -58.39 -3.54
N VAL A 10 22.60 -58.00 -4.64
CA VAL A 10 22.99 -56.89 -5.53
C VAL A 10 22.31 -55.64 -4.99
N LEU A 11 23.06 -54.60 -4.62
CA LEU A 11 22.51 -53.33 -4.16
C LEU A 11 22.36 -52.37 -5.35
N LEU A 12 21.11 -52.08 -5.71
CA LEU A 12 20.72 -51.06 -6.68
C LEU A 12 20.63 -49.71 -5.94
N ALA A 13 21.50 -48.75 -6.24
CA ALA A 13 21.45 -47.42 -5.64
C ALA A 13 20.43 -46.54 -6.40
N VAL A 14 19.32 -46.22 -5.75
CA VAL A 14 18.31 -45.27 -6.24
C VAL A 14 18.73 -43.86 -5.83
N LEU A 15 19.10 -43.03 -6.82
CA LEU A 15 19.32 -41.58 -6.65
C LEU A 15 17.95 -40.89 -6.55
N LEU A 16 17.50 -40.58 -5.33
CA LEU A 16 16.37 -39.70 -5.09
C LEU A 16 16.86 -38.25 -5.12
N LEU A 17 16.54 -37.54 -6.20
CA LEU A 17 16.65 -36.08 -6.32
C LEU A 17 15.64 -35.43 -5.36
N THR A 18 16.09 -35.05 -4.17
CA THR A 18 15.33 -34.15 -3.29
C THR A 18 15.42 -32.73 -3.84
N GLY A 19 14.40 -32.32 -4.60
CA GLY A 19 14.19 -30.93 -4.94
C GLY A 19 13.79 -30.16 -3.68
N CYS A 20 14.72 -29.35 -3.16
CA CYS A 20 14.39 -28.31 -2.18
C CYS A 20 13.55 -27.25 -2.90
N GLY A 21 12.23 -27.35 -2.80
CA GLY A 21 11.35 -26.23 -3.09
C GLY A 21 11.65 -25.14 -2.08
N THR A 22 12.32 -24.07 -2.52
CA THR A 22 12.48 -22.85 -1.72
C THR A 22 11.09 -22.28 -1.51
N SER A 23 10.47 -22.59 -0.36
CA SER A 23 9.27 -21.91 0.08
C SER A 23 9.64 -20.45 0.33
N GLU A 24 9.33 -19.60 -0.64
CA GLU A 24 9.41 -18.16 -0.51
C GLU A 24 8.53 -17.79 0.69
N THR A 25 9.19 -17.51 1.82
CA THR A 25 8.50 -17.24 3.07
C THR A 25 7.90 -15.86 2.93
N VAL A 26 6.60 -15.79 2.63
CA VAL A 26 5.86 -14.52 2.62
C VAL A 26 6.05 -13.88 3.99
N PRO A 27 6.69 -12.69 4.08
CA PRO A 27 6.94 -12.07 5.38
C PRO A 27 5.60 -11.79 6.06
N VAL A 28 5.39 -12.39 7.23
CA VAL A 28 4.20 -12.13 8.04
C VAL A 28 4.43 -10.81 8.80
N PRO A 29 3.48 -9.85 8.77
CA PRO A 29 3.59 -8.63 9.55
C PRO A 29 3.81 -8.93 11.03
N SER A 30 4.64 -8.13 11.70
CA SER A 30 4.88 -8.26 13.14
C SER A 30 3.57 -8.16 13.92
N ALA A 31 3.38 -9.05 14.90
CA ALA A 31 2.27 -8.95 15.85
C ALA A 31 2.49 -7.83 16.90
N ARG A 32 3.70 -7.28 16.98
CA ARG A 32 4.05 -6.19 17.90
C ARG A 32 3.53 -4.86 17.35
N ALA A 33 3.01 -4.02 18.24
CA ALA A 33 2.67 -2.64 17.92
C ALA A 33 3.94 -1.79 17.71
N ALA A 34 3.94 -0.97 16.67
CA ALA A 34 4.98 0.01 16.41
C ALA A 34 5.12 0.99 17.58
N GLU A 35 6.33 1.51 17.78
CA GLU A 35 6.59 2.54 18.79
C GLU A 35 5.89 3.85 18.43
N GLN A 36 5.54 4.62 19.47
CA GLN A 36 4.95 5.93 19.29
C GLN A 36 5.98 6.88 18.69
N GLN A 37 5.63 7.52 17.59
CA GLN A 37 6.55 8.36 16.84
C GLN A 37 5.79 9.44 16.09
N ARG A 38 6.40 10.62 15.98
CA ARG A 38 5.95 11.70 15.11
C ARG A 38 7.07 12.00 14.11
N VAL A 39 6.77 11.86 12.83
CA VAL A 39 7.76 11.93 11.75
C VAL A 39 7.27 12.87 10.67
N ALA A 40 8.09 13.89 10.36
CA ALA A 40 7.90 14.73 9.19
C ALA A 40 8.31 13.94 7.93
N LEU A 41 7.33 13.66 7.06
CA LEU A 41 7.54 12.87 5.85
C LEU A 41 7.89 13.75 4.64
N GLY A 42 7.19 14.88 4.49
CA GLY A 42 7.45 15.84 3.40
C GLY A 42 7.34 15.25 1.99
N TRP A 43 6.57 14.18 1.80
CA TRP A 43 6.41 13.53 0.51
C TRP A 43 5.61 14.39 -0.44
N ARG A 44 6.05 14.44 -1.71
CA ARG A 44 5.38 15.15 -2.81
C ARG A 44 5.47 14.26 -4.04
N GLU A 45 4.33 13.85 -4.54
CA GLU A 45 4.18 12.90 -5.64
C GLU A 45 3.14 13.42 -6.64
N SER A 46 3.13 12.89 -7.86
CA SER A 46 2.17 13.32 -8.88
C SER A 46 1.84 12.25 -9.89
N TYR A 47 0.60 12.25 -10.35
CA TYR A 47 0.10 11.34 -11.38
C TYR A 47 -0.74 12.08 -12.44
N PRO A 48 -0.52 11.83 -13.74
CA PRO A 48 0.68 11.20 -14.30
C PRO A 48 1.95 12.03 -14.06
N SER A 49 3.12 11.46 -14.35
CA SER A 49 4.43 12.11 -14.14
C SER A 49 4.67 13.32 -15.05
N THR A 50 3.99 13.38 -16.20
CA THR A 50 4.10 14.45 -17.20
C THR A 50 2.72 15.02 -17.54
N GLY A 51 2.67 16.22 -18.15
CA GLY A 51 1.41 16.86 -18.52
C GLY A 51 0.56 17.36 -17.33
N GLU A 52 -0.76 17.40 -17.53
CA GLU A 52 -1.77 17.68 -16.50
C GLU A 52 -1.75 16.59 -15.44
N ARG A 53 -1.78 16.96 -14.15
CA ARG A 53 -1.59 15.99 -13.07
C ARG A 53 -2.34 16.30 -11.79
N ILE A 54 -2.66 15.27 -11.02
CA ILE A 54 -2.98 15.40 -9.61
C ILE A 54 -1.66 15.34 -8.83
N ARG A 55 -1.51 16.21 -7.83
CA ARG A 55 -0.36 16.20 -6.91
C ARG A 55 -0.82 15.73 -5.55
N PHE A 56 -0.09 14.78 -5.00
CA PHE A 56 -0.32 14.21 -3.68
C PHE A 56 0.80 14.65 -2.75
N ALA A 57 0.45 14.93 -1.51
CA ALA A 57 1.43 15.22 -0.49
C ALA A 57 1.09 14.57 0.83
N VAL A 58 2.15 14.20 1.53
CA VAL A 58 2.11 13.67 2.89
C VAL A 58 3.08 14.50 3.73
N GLU A 59 2.57 15.10 4.81
CA GLU A 59 3.32 16.10 5.57
C GLU A 59 3.94 15.49 6.82
N GLU A 60 3.12 14.98 7.73
CA GLU A 60 3.55 14.38 9.00
C GLU A 60 2.73 13.12 9.29
N LEU A 61 3.39 12.08 9.80
CA LEU A 61 2.77 10.89 10.37
C LEU A 61 2.95 10.91 11.90
N ASP A 62 1.87 10.70 12.63
CA ASP A 62 1.87 10.54 14.09
C ASP A 62 1.26 9.18 14.44
N VAL A 63 2.11 8.29 14.95
CA VAL A 63 1.76 6.95 15.44
C VAL A 63 1.66 7.00 16.95
N ARG A 64 0.51 6.59 17.47
CA ARG A 64 0.19 6.57 18.90
C ARG A 64 -0.19 5.15 19.31
N ALA A 65 -0.22 4.89 20.61
CA ALA A 65 -0.55 3.56 21.12
C ALA A 65 -1.91 3.02 20.60
N GLU A 66 -2.90 3.90 20.45
CA GLU A 66 -4.28 3.52 20.11
C GLU A 66 -4.72 3.96 18.72
N GLY A 67 -3.82 4.53 17.92
CA GLY A 67 -4.20 5.03 16.60
C GLY A 67 -3.11 5.77 15.88
N TRP A 68 -3.48 6.36 14.75
CA TRP A 68 -2.57 7.08 13.89
C TRP A 68 -3.27 8.30 13.30
N SER A 69 -2.47 9.30 12.93
CA SER A 69 -2.93 10.40 12.08
C SER A 69 -1.87 10.79 11.07
N VAL A 70 -2.29 11.23 9.90
CA VAL A 70 -1.39 11.71 8.84
C VAL A 70 -1.94 12.97 8.19
N GLY A 71 -1.08 13.97 8.01
CA GLY A 71 -1.39 15.20 7.27
C GLY A 71 -1.22 14.98 5.77
N ILE A 72 -2.24 15.32 4.98
CA ILE A 72 -2.22 15.16 3.52
C ILE A 72 -2.63 16.42 2.76
N ALA A 73 -2.24 16.49 1.50
CA ALA A 73 -2.84 17.41 0.52
C ALA A 73 -3.04 16.74 -0.85
N VAL A 74 -4.14 17.09 -1.51
CA VAL A 74 -4.46 16.71 -2.88
C VAL A 74 -4.68 17.98 -3.69
N THR A 75 -3.84 18.21 -4.69
CA THR A 75 -3.94 19.38 -5.59
C THR A 75 -4.34 18.93 -6.98
N ASN A 76 -5.42 19.50 -7.51
CA ASN A 76 -5.80 19.29 -8.90
C ASN A 76 -5.03 20.28 -9.79
N ALA A 77 -3.93 19.84 -10.40
CA ALA A 77 -3.18 20.61 -11.39
C ALA A 77 -3.53 20.19 -12.82
N THR A 78 -4.83 19.95 -13.06
CA THR A 78 -5.43 19.65 -14.36
C THR A 78 -6.48 20.72 -14.71
N ARG A 79 -7.04 20.64 -15.91
CA ARG A 79 -8.21 21.44 -16.32
C ARG A 79 -9.56 20.76 -16.06
N SER A 80 -9.56 19.47 -15.76
CA SER A 80 -10.76 18.70 -15.41
C SER A 80 -11.09 18.82 -13.92
N SER A 81 -12.36 18.69 -13.55
CA SER A 81 -12.76 18.59 -12.14
C SER A 81 -12.75 17.13 -11.68
N PHE A 82 -12.59 16.90 -10.37
CA PHE A 82 -12.62 15.54 -9.80
C PHE A 82 -13.59 15.43 -8.63
N GLU A 83 -14.40 14.38 -8.60
CA GLU A 83 -15.23 14.03 -7.47
C GLU A 83 -14.42 13.26 -6.41
N LEU A 84 -14.48 13.73 -5.16
CA LEU A 84 -13.79 13.11 -4.01
C LEU A 84 -14.78 12.63 -2.93
N GLY A 85 -16.03 13.11 -2.92
CA GLY A 85 -16.97 12.92 -1.81
C GLY A 85 -18.24 12.13 -2.12
N VAL A 86 -18.45 11.72 -3.38
CA VAL A 86 -19.78 11.29 -3.87
C VAL A 86 -20.21 9.93 -3.33
N ASN A 87 -19.27 9.03 -3.04
CA ASN A 87 -19.57 7.77 -2.36
C ASN A 87 -18.59 7.52 -1.21
N ARG A 88 -18.95 8.01 -0.02
CA ARG A 88 -18.12 7.86 1.18
C ARG A 88 -17.81 6.42 1.56
N ALA A 89 -18.68 5.47 1.21
CA ALA A 89 -18.47 4.05 1.48
C ALA A 89 -17.37 3.42 0.59
N GLN A 90 -16.97 4.10 -0.49
CA GLN A 90 -15.90 3.65 -1.38
C GLN A 90 -14.56 4.36 -1.12
N LEU A 91 -14.50 5.27 -0.14
CA LEU A 91 -13.27 6.00 0.14
C LEU A 91 -12.21 5.06 0.69
N THR A 92 -11.04 5.11 0.07
CA THR A 92 -9.83 4.37 0.44
C THR A 92 -8.76 5.31 1.00
N PHE A 93 -9.14 6.49 1.51
CA PHE A 93 -8.23 7.38 2.23
C PHE A 93 -7.77 6.73 3.53
N GLY A 94 -6.47 6.47 3.67
CA GLY A 94 -5.95 5.73 4.80
C GLY A 94 -4.49 5.35 4.68
N LEU A 95 -4.12 4.27 5.36
CA LEU A 95 -2.79 3.67 5.32
C LEU A 95 -2.86 2.23 4.82
N MET A 96 -1.84 1.80 4.08
CA MET A 96 -1.54 0.39 3.85
C MET A 96 -0.19 0.05 4.50
N LEU A 97 -0.10 -1.14 5.08
CA LEU A 97 1.11 -1.64 5.73
C LEU A 97 1.70 -2.75 4.87
N PHE A 98 2.91 -2.52 4.36
CA PHE A 98 3.65 -3.47 3.52
C PHE A 98 4.74 -4.16 4.33
N ALA A 99 5.12 -5.36 3.90
CA ALA A 99 6.26 -6.08 4.44
C ALA A 99 7.59 -5.42 4.07
N THR A 100 7.65 -4.78 2.89
CA THR A 100 8.85 -4.16 2.33
C THR A 100 8.55 -2.73 1.90
N GLY A 101 9.61 -1.94 1.76
CA GLY A 101 9.54 -0.58 1.21
C GLY A 101 9.74 -0.55 -0.31
N ASP A 102 9.85 -1.72 -0.96
CA ASP A 102 10.13 -1.83 -2.39
C ASP A 102 8.93 -1.34 -3.22
N LEU A 103 9.23 -0.61 -4.29
CA LEU A 103 8.22 -0.11 -5.21
C LEU A 103 7.80 -1.19 -6.21
N ASP A 104 8.73 -2.03 -6.67
CA ASP A 104 8.44 -3.08 -7.64
C ASP A 104 7.50 -4.13 -7.03
N GLU A 105 7.69 -4.45 -5.74
CA GLU A 105 6.76 -5.32 -5.01
C GLU A 105 5.36 -4.71 -4.82
N LEU A 106 5.27 -3.39 -4.65
CA LEU A 106 3.98 -2.67 -4.60
C LEU A 106 3.27 -2.78 -5.96
N GLU A 107 3.97 -2.48 -7.05
CA GLU A 107 3.41 -2.55 -8.40
C GLU A 107 2.94 -3.97 -8.73
N GLU A 108 3.75 -4.96 -8.39
CA GLU A 108 3.41 -6.38 -8.54
C GLU A 108 2.18 -6.78 -7.72
N ALA A 109 2.11 -6.37 -6.45
CA ALA A 109 0.95 -6.60 -5.61
C ALA A 109 -0.32 -5.92 -6.17
N SER A 110 -0.18 -4.73 -6.74
CA SER A 110 -1.28 -4.03 -7.41
C SER A 110 -1.77 -4.79 -8.64
N ARG A 111 -0.88 -5.24 -9.53
CA ARG A 111 -1.25 -6.00 -10.75
C ARG A 111 -1.90 -7.35 -10.44
N THR A 112 -1.47 -7.99 -9.36
CA THR A 112 -1.94 -9.34 -8.98
C THR A 112 -3.05 -9.34 -7.95
N GLY A 113 -3.56 -8.18 -7.54
CA GLY A 113 -4.66 -8.07 -6.57
C GLY A 113 -4.29 -8.51 -5.15
N ARG A 114 -3.01 -8.42 -4.79
CA ARG A 114 -2.44 -8.81 -3.49
C ARG A 114 -2.14 -7.62 -2.58
N LEU A 115 -2.68 -6.44 -2.89
CA LEU A 115 -2.52 -5.27 -2.04
C LEU A 115 -3.05 -5.54 -0.62
N PRO A 116 -2.34 -5.09 0.43
CA PRO A 116 -2.85 -5.15 1.79
C PRO A 116 -4.19 -4.43 1.93
N THR A 117 -4.99 -4.85 2.91
CA THR A 117 -6.22 -4.13 3.25
C THR A 117 -5.88 -2.71 3.70
N VAL A 118 -6.63 -1.73 3.20
CA VAL A 118 -6.52 -0.34 3.64
C VAL A 118 -7.01 -0.22 5.08
N ARG A 119 -6.19 0.35 5.94
CA ARG A 119 -6.63 0.90 7.24
C ARG A 119 -7.26 2.25 6.98
N LEU A 120 -8.58 2.24 6.79
CA LEU A 120 -9.37 3.43 6.48
C LEU A 120 -9.25 4.49 7.58
N ALA A 121 -9.15 5.74 7.16
CA ALA A 121 -9.29 6.87 8.07
C ALA A 121 -10.73 6.90 8.62
N ALA A 122 -10.86 6.79 9.94
CA ALA A 122 -12.14 6.98 10.61
C ALA A 122 -12.60 8.44 10.55
N THR A 123 -11.65 9.38 10.49
CA THR A 123 -11.94 10.81 10.37
C THR A 123 -11.03 11.48 9.35
N MET A 124 -11.58 12.50 8.67
CA MET A 124 -10.88 13.36 7.73
C MET A 124 -11.29 14.80 8.03
N LYS A 125 -10.33 15.65 8.43
CA LYS A 125 -10.61 17.01 8.86
C LYS A 125 -9.73 18.03 8.14
N PRO A 126 -10.32 18.99 7.40
CA PRO A 126 -11.73 19.05 6.97
C PRO A 126 -12.14 17.85 6.09
N PRO A 127 -13.45 17.57 5.95
CA PRO A 127 -13.91 16.52 5.04
C PRO A 127 -13.52 16.85 3.58
N PRO A 128 -13.41 15.83 2.70
CA PRO A 128 -13.17 16.07 1.28
C PRO A 128 -14.30 16.91 0.68
N PRO A 129 -13.98 17.84 -0.23
CA PRO A 129 -15.02 18.51 -1.01
C PRO A 129 -15.72 17.49 -1.92
N ASN A 130 -16.97 17.75 -2.29
CA ASN A 130 -17.65 16.90 -3.28
C ASN A 130 -16.91 16.91 -4.62
N VAL A 131 -16.45 18.11 -5.03
CA VAL A 131 -15.70 18.35 -6.26
C VAL A 131 -14.43 19.13 -5.93
N LEU A 132 -13.29 18.65 -6.43
CA LEU A 132 -12.01 19.33 -6.44
C LEU A 132 -11.83 20.02 -7.81
N ALA A 133 -12.11 21.32 -7.85
CA ALA A 133 -12.04 22.15 -9.05
C ALA A 133 -10.60 22.27 -9.60
N PRO A 134 -10.44 22.65 -10.88
CA PRO A 134 -9.13 22.95 -11.47
C PRO A 134 -8.33 23.96 -10.62
N GLY A 135 -7.07 23.65 -10.35
CA GLY A 135 -6.18 24.45 -9.51
C GLY A 135 -6.43 24.36 -8.00
N ALA A 136 -7.54 23.74 -7.56
CA ALA A 136 -7.88 23.68 -6.15
C ALA A 136 -7.00 22.67 -5.38
N THR A 137 -6.82 22.95 -4.08
CA THR A 137 -6.14 22.04 -3.15
C THR A 137 -7.07 21.71 -1.99
N TRP A 138 -7.22 20.42 -1.70
CA TRP A 138 -7.79 19.95 -0.45
C TRP A 138 -6.68 19.50 0.50
N ARG A 139 -6.68 20.03 1.71
CA ARG A 139 -5.77 19.65 2.80
C ARG A 139 -6.59 19.04 3.92
N ALA A 140 -6.11 17.94 4.49
CA ALA A 140 -6.78 17.30 5.61
C ALA A 140 -5.81 16.55 6.51
N THR A 141 -6.20 16.38 7.76
CA THR A 141 -5.66 15.34 8.63
C THR A 141 -6.56 14.12 8.53
N LEU A 142 -5.98 12.99 8.14
CA LEU A 142 -6.61 11.67 8.24
C LEU A 142 -6.27 11.09 9.61
N ALA A 143 -7.22 10.43 10.27
CA ALA A 143 -6.93 9.70 11.50
C ALA A 143 -7.78 8.43 11.61
N GLY A 144 -7.19 7.38 12.16
CA GLY A 144 -7.84 6.09 12.38
C GLY A 144 -7.38 5.43 13.69
N PRO A 145 -8.23 4.55 14.26
CA PRO A 145 -7.89 3.82 15.46
C PRO A 145 -6.96 2.63 15.17
N GLY A 146 -6.43 2.05 16.24
CA GLY A 146 -5.66 0.81 16.23
C GLY A 146 -4.17 1.05 16.03
N SER A 147 -3.37 0.23 16.72
CA SER A 147 -1.92 0.22 16.56
C SER A 147 -1.52 -0.21 15.14
N LEU A 148 -0.41 0.35 14.67
CA LEU A 148 0.24 -0.09 13.44
C LEU A 148 1.26 -1.20 13.77
N ALA A 149 1.52 -2.09 12.81
CA ALA A 149 2.45 -3.20 13.01
C ALA A 149 3.90 -2.72 12.95
N ASP A 150 4.69 -3.08 13.96
CA ASP A 150 6.12 -2.79 14.04
C ASP A 150 6.90 -3.38 12.84
N GLY A 151 7.89 -2.66 12.33
CA GLY A 151 8.71 -3.10 11.20
C GLY A 151 8.02 -3.07 9.83
N SER A 152 6.72 -2.71 9.76
CA SER A 152 6.01 -2.55 8.49
C SER A 152 6.35 -1.23 7.81
N TYR A 153 6.18 -1.20 6.48
CA TYR A 153 6.35 -0.02 5.66
C TYR A 153 5.00 0.61 5.38
N VAL A 154 4.77 1.78 5.98
CA VAL A 154 3.54 2.56 5.80
C VAL A 154 3.58 3.29 4.47
N ARG A 155 2.52 3.11 3.68
CA ARG A 155 2.21 3.95 2.51
C ARG A 155 0.84 4.60 2.71
N VAL A 156 0.67 5.82 2.20
CA VAL A 156 -0.59 6.56 2.29
C VAL A 156 -1.42 6.29 1.05
N THR A 157 -2.71 6.05 1.24
CA THR A 157 -3.66 5.81 0.15
C THR A 157 -4.61 6.99 -0.02
N PHE A 158 -4.86 7.37 -1.27
CA PHE A 158 -5.72 8.49 -1.66
C PHE A 158 -6.81 8.01 -2.63
N GLY A 159 -8.05 8.43 -2.37
CA GLY A 159 -9.14 8.33 -3.33
C GLY A 159 -10.29 7.41 -2.92
N PRO A 160 -11.12 6.97 -3.89
CA PRO A 160 -10.99 7.29 -5.32
C PRO A 160 -11.23 8.78 -5.63
N LEU A 161 -10.54 9.29 -6.65
CA LEU A 161 -10.86 10.54 -7.35
C LEU A 161 -11.49 10.18 -8.69
N ARG A 162 -12.67 10.70 -9.01
CA ARG A 162 -13.34 10.42 -10.29
C ARG A 162 -13.36 11.66 -11.17
N ALA A 163 -12.86 11.56 -12.39
CA ALA A 163 -12.91 12.67 -13.33
C ALA A 163 -14.37 13.03 -13.66
N VAL A 164 -14.68 14.32 -13.67
CA VAL A 164 -15.96 14.85 -14.16
C VAL A 164 -15.84 15.03 -15.67
N GLY A 165 -16.54 14.19 -16.43
CA GLY A 165 -16.46 14.17 -17.89
C GLY A 165 -15.27 13.35 -18.39
N GLU A 166 -14.60 13.84 -19.44
CA GLU A 166 -13.44 13.17 -20.02
C GLU A 166 -12.19 13.38 -19.11
N PRO A 167 -11.48 12.32 -18.73
CA PRO A 167 -10.25 12.46 -17.96
C PRO A 167 -9.15 13.12 -18.81
N PRO A 168 -8.20 13.83 -18.17
CA PRO A 168 -7.01 14.32 -18.87
C PRO A 168 -6.26 13.19 -19.57
N GLN A 169 -5.60 13.51 -20.69
CA GLN A 169 -4.80 12.55 -21.43
C GLN A 169 -3.78 11.84 -20.52
N GLY A 170 -3.75 10.50 -20.58
CA GLY A 170 -2.85 9.69 -19.75
C GLY A 170 -3.33 9.45 -18.32
N MET A 171 -4.53 9.91 -17.96
CA MET A 171 -5.14 9.68 -16.65
C MET A 171 -6.32 8.72 -16.75
N GLN A 172 -6.45 7.82 -15.78
CA GLN A 172 -7.61 6.96 -15.65
C GLN A 172 -8.85 7.76 -15.20
N PRO A 173 -10.08 7.39 -15.63
CA PRO A 173 -11.31 8.04 -15.18
C PRO A 173 -11.54 7.98 -13.67
N VAL A 174 -11.01 6.93 -13.03
CA VAL A 174 -11.05 6.71 -11.58
C VAL A 174 -9.62 6.46 -11.11
N LEU A 175 -9.16 7.31 -10.19
CA LEU A 175 -7.80 7.28 -9.68
C LEU A 175 -7.82 6.92 -8.19
N VAL A 176 -7.12 5.83 -7.85
CA VAL A 176 -6.66 5.56 -6.48
C VAL A 176 -5.15 5.65 -6.52
N TRP A 177 -4.56 6.43 -5.62
CA TRP A 177 -3.12 6.59 -5.52
C TRP A 177 -2.61 5.96 -4.22
N ILE A 178 -1.56 5.17 -4.30
CA ILE A 178 -0.78 4.66 -3.17
C ILE A 178 0.58 5.31 -3.30
N THR A 179 1.11 5.91 -2.22
CA THR A 179 2.38 6.63 -2.34
C THR A 179 3.51 5.72 -2.82
N ASP A 180 4.35 6.23 -3.72
CA ASP A 180 5.58 5.55 -4.16
C ASP A 180 6.64 5.55 -3.05
N ARG A 181 6.54 6.49 -2.11
CA ARG A 181 7.34 6.51 -0.88
C ARG A 181 6.67 5.73 0.24
N SER A 182 7.50 5.23 1.16
CA SER A 182 7.09 4.56 2.38
C SER A 182 7.92 5.00 3.58
N HIS A 183 7.38 4.78 4.78
CA HIS A 183 8.08 4.98 6.06
C HIS A 183 8.09 3.67 6.84
N LYS A 184 9.26 3.25 7.33
CA LYS A 184 9.38 2.06 8.16
C LYS A 184 9.03 2.39 9.60
N LEU A 185 8.10 1.63 10.19
CA LEU A 185 7.69 1.74 11.57
C LEU A 185 8.63 1.05 12.55
#